data_AF-A0A4V2UN38-F1
#
_entry.id   AF-A0A4V2UN38-F1
#
_cell.length_a   1.000
_cell.length_b   1.000
_cell.length_c   1.000
_cell.angle_alpha   90.00
_cell.angle_beta   90.00
_cell.angle_gamma   90.00
#
_symmetry.space_group_name_H-M   'P 1'
#
loop_
_entity.id
_entity.type
_entity.pdbx_description
1 polymer ?
#
loop_
_entity_poly.entity_id
_entity_poly.type
_entity_poly.pdbx_seq_one_letter_code
_entity_poly.pdbx_strand_id
1 'polypeptide(L)'
;MNMNTIETTLRAVEPVAPAAVSIREEFTLSEVGALARFYRGKIDRSTIWGTRLDTTTNWAVVVTGVSFTVAFGSPSATALPLVLVGLLVAVFLLQDARRYRCFNVWRARARLMETDFYVPMLRGPGGRRDWCCHVNRRVGGQGRR
;
A
#
# COMPACT_ATOMS: atom_id res chain seq x y z
N MET A 1 -32.52 -7.11 35.84
CA MET A 1 -31.83 -7.78 34.72
C MET A 1 -30.84 -8.77 35.34
N ASN A 2 -31.06 -10.08 35.17
CA ASN A 2 -30.41 -11.12 35.97
C ASN A 2 -29.21 -11.72 35.20
N MET A 3 -28.12 -12.00 35.92
CA MET A 3 -26.89 -12.66 35.46
C MET A 3 -27.15 -13.95 34.65
N ASN A 4 -28.19 -14.72 35.01
CA ASN A 4 -28.55 -15.95 34.30
C ASN A 4 -29.05 -15.72 32.86
N THR A 5 -29.59 -14.53 32.57
CA THR A 5 -30.12 -14.18 31.26
C THR A 5 -28.98 -13.89 30.26
N ILE A 6 -27.86 -13.32 30.74
CA ILE A 6 -26.70 -12.98 29.91
C ILE A 6 -25.89 -14.24 29.55
N GLU A 7 -25.70 -15.15 30.51
CA GLU A 7 -25.05 -16.45 30.29
C GLU A 7 -25.80 -17.33 29.27
N THR A 8 -27.13 -17.25 29.25
CA THR A 8 -27.96 -18.01 28.31
C THR A 8 -27.83 -17.48 26.88
N THR A 9 -27.68 -16.16 26.72
CA THR A 9 -27.46 -15.54 25.40
C THR A 9 -26.03 -15.74 24.87
N LEU A 10 -25.01 -15.80 25.75
CA LEU A 10 -23.61 -16.01 25.36
C LEU A 10 -23.34 -17.45 24.90
N ARG A 11 -24.07 -18.45 25.42
CA ARG A 11 -23.96 -19.84 24.94
C ARG A 11 -24.65 -20.12 23.61
N ALA A 12 -25.61 -19.29 23.20
CA ALA A 12 -26.33 -19.45 21.93
C ALA A 12 -25.60 -18.83 20.73
N VAL A 13 -24.52 -18.09 20.96
CA VAL A 13 -23.60 -17.66 19.90
C VAL A 13 -22.68 -18.84 19.58
N GLU A 14 -23.20 -19.78 18.80
CA GLU A 14 -22.39 -20.76 18.10
C GLU A 14 -21.23 -20.01 17.40
N PRO A 15 -19.96 -20.44 17.57
CA PRO A 15 -18.89 -19.87 16.79
C PRO A 15 -19.24 -20.13 15.32
N VAL A 16 -19.50 -19.07 14.56
CA VAL A 16 -19.51 -19.15 13.10
C VAL A 16 -18.09 -19.57 12.72
N ALA A 17 -17.90 -20.88 12.58
CA ALA A 17 -16.71 -21.44 11.97
C ALA A 17 -16.51 -20.66 10.67
N PRO A 18 -15.33 -20.09 10.42
CA PRO A 18 -15.11 -19.33 9.20
C PRO A 18 -15.49 -20.28 8.06
N ALA A 19 -16.56 -19.95 7.33
CA ALA A 19 -17.00 -20.74 6.20
C ALA A 19 -15.75 -21.02 5.39
N ALA A 20 -15.34 -22.28 5.30
CA ALA A 20 -14.14 -22.66 4.60
C ALA A 20 -14.34 -22.21 3.16
N VAL A 21 -13.77 -21.05 2.81
CA VAL A 21 -13.79 -20.53 1.46
C VAL A 21 -13.02 -21.57 0.65
N SER A 22 -13.76 -22.43 -0.04
CA SER A 22 -13.20 -23.35 -1.00
C SER A 22 -12.69 -22.49 -2.16
N ILE A 23 -11.43 -22.09 -2.06
CA ILE A 23 -10.71 -21.48 -3.18
C ILE A 23 -10.64 -22.60 -4.24
N ARG A 24 -11.42 -22.47 -5.30
CA ARG A 24 -11.36 -23.38 -6.45
C ARG A 24 -9.92 -23.32 -6.97
N GLU A 25 -9.18 -24.43 -6.91
CA GLU A 25 -7.74 -24.48 -7.27
C GLU A 25 -7.50 -24.40 -8.79
N GLU A 26 -8.54 -24.54 -9.60
CA GLU A 26 -8.46 -24.45 -11.06
C GLU A 26 -9.03 -23.14 -11.59
N PHE A 27 -8.14 -22.28 -12.07
CA PHE A 27 -8.51 -21.07 -12.82
C PHE A 27 -8.77 -21.43 -14.29
N THR A 28 -9.89 -20.97 -14.83
CA THR A 28 -10.18 -21.06 -16.26
C THR A 28 -9.32 -20.06 -17.05
N LEU A 29 -9.02 -20.37 -18.32
CA LEU A 29 -8.29 -19.45 -19.22
C LEU A 29 -8.92 -18.04 -19.30
N SER A 30 -10.25 -17.96 -19.24
CA SER A 30 -10.99 -16.69 -19.20
C SER A 30 -10.74 -15.90 -17.91
N GLU A 31 -10.67 -16.56 -16.76
CA GLU A 31 -10.39 -15.91 -15.48
C GLU A 31 -8.95 -15.41 -15.41
N VAL A 32 -7.99 -16.21 -15.92
CA VAL A 32 -6.59 -15.79 -16.06
C VAL A 32 -6.48 -14.58 -16.99
N GLY A 33 -7.19 -14.57 -18.11
CA GLY A 33 -7.23 -13.43 -19.04
C GLY A 33 -7.89 -12.17 -18.45
N ALA A 34 -8.97 -12.34 -17.68
CA ALA A 34 -9.64 -11.25 -16.97
C ALA A 34 -8.73 -10.67 -15.87
N LEU A 35 -8.03 -11.54 -15.13
CA LEU A 35 -7.06 -11.14 -14.12
C LEU A 35 -5.87 -10.39 -14.73
N ALA A 36 -5.35 -10.84 -15.87
CA ALA A 36 -4.27 -10.15 -16.58
C ALA A 36 -4.67 -8.75 -17.04
N ARG A 37 -5.89 -8.57 -17.57
CA ARG A 37 -6.43 -7.24 -17.94
C ARG A 37 -6.66 -6.36 -16.71
N PHE A 38 -7.21 -6.93 -15.63
CA PHE A 38 -7.36 -6.21 -14.37
C PHE A 38 -6.02 -5.77 -13.80
N TYR A 39 -5.01 -6.65 -13.78
CA TYR A 39 -3.67 -6.35 -13.30
C TYR A 39 -3.03 -5.22 -14.11
N ARG A 40 -3.11 -5.27 -15.45
CA ARG A 40 -2.64 -4.17 -16.32
C ARG A 40 -3.38 -2.86 -16.02
N GLY A 41 -4.72 -2.87 -15.92
CA GLY A 41 -5.48 -1.67 -15.57
C GLY A 41 -5.17 -1.12 -14.17
N LYS A 42 -4.77 -1.98 -13.22
CA LYS A 42 -4.29 -1.57 -11.89
C LYS A 42 -2.90 -0.95 -11.95
N ILE A 43 -2.00 -1.48 -12.78
CA ILE A 43 -0.70 -0.87 -13.07
C ILE A 43 -0.89 0.51 -13.72
N ASP A 44 -1.73 0.60 -14.74
CA ASP A 44 -1.99 1.85 -15.46
C ASP A 44 -2.55 2.92 -14.52
N ARG A 45 -3.47 2.55 -13.62
CA ARG A 45 -3.99 3.47 -12.60
C ARG A 45 -2.91 3.97 -11.64
N SER A 46 -1.95 3.12 -11.24
CA SER A 46 -0.82 3.57 -10.42
C SER A 46 0.12 4.51 -11.17
N THR A 47 0.29 4.32 -12.48
CA THR A 47 1.14 5.16 -13.33
C THR A 47 0.50 6.52 -13.63
N ILE A 48 -0.81 6.55 -13.88
CA ILE A 48 -1.58 7.78 -14.14
C ILE A 48 -1.62 8.70 -12.90
N TRP A 49 -1.66 8.10 -11.71
CA TRP A 49 -1.62 8.87 -10.46
C TRP A 49 -0.27 9.56 -10.23
N GLY A 50 0.84 8.96 -10.68
CA GLY A 50 2.17 9.57 -10.65
C GLY A 50 2.28 10.75 -11.62
N THR A 51 1.99 10.52 -12.89
CA THR A 51 2.19 11.52 -13.98
C THR A 51 1.43 12.84 -13.78
N ARG A 52 0.20 12.80 -13.25
CA ARG A 52 -0.57 14.03 -12.98
C ARG A 52 0.03 14.86 -11.86
N LEU A 53 0.50 14.19 -10.80
CA LEU A 53 1.10 14.86 -9.64
C LEU A 53 2.50 15.40 -9.97
N ASP A 54 3.31 14.64 -10.70
CA ASP A 54 4.65 15.04 -11.12
C ASP A 54 4.61 16.34 -11.94
N THR A 55 3.58 16.52 -12.76
CA THR A 55 3.37 17.75 -13.52
C THR A 55 3.19 18.96 -12.59
N THR A 56 2.34 18.87 -11.57
CA THR A 56 2.11 19.98 -10.62
C THR A 56 3.31 20.25 -9.71
N THR A 57 4.04 19.21 -9.35
CA THR A 57 5.24 19.29 -8.51
C THR A 57 6.41 19.90 -9.27
N ASN A 58 6.58 19.57 -10.56
CA ASN A 58 7.55 20.21 -11.44
C ASN A 58 7.29 21.72 -11.58
N TRP A 59 6.03 22.13 -11.80
CA TRP A 59 5.68 23.56 -11.83
C TRP A 59 5.90 24.26 -10.48
N ALA A 60 5.64 23.58 -9.36
CA ALA A 60 5.89 24.12 -8.03
C ALA A 60 7.38 24.40 -7.78
N VAL A 61 8.30 23.51 -8.21
CA VAL A 61 9.76 23.75 -8.09
C VAL A 61 10.18 24.97 -8.88
N VAL A 62 9.69 25.11 -10.12
CA VAL A 62 10.01 26.25 -10.98
C VAL A 62 9.58 27.56 -10.30
N VAL A 63 8.34 27.62 -9.79
CA VAL A 63 7.82 28.80 -9.09
C VAL A 63 8.60 29.08 -7.80
N THR A 64 9.00 28.04 -7.07
CA THR A 64 9.88 28.17 -5.88
C THR A 64 11.22 28.80 -6.23
N GLY A 65 11.88 28.29 -7.28
CA GLY A 65 13.18 28.77 -7.72
C GLY A 65 13.13 30.24 -8.12
N VAL A 66 12.12 30.62 -8.91
CA VAL A 66 11.88 32.03 -9.29
C VAL A 66 11.67 32.91 -8.05
N SER A 67 10.88 32.43 -7.09
CA SER A 67 10.61 33.19 -5.86
C SER A 67 11.88 33.37 -5.02
N PHE A 68 12.76 32.36 -4.98
CA PHE A 68 14.05 32.41 -4.30
C PHE A 68 15.03 33.35 -5.00
N THR A 69 15.07 33.35 -6.33
CA THR A 69 15.90 34.27 -7.10
C THR A 69 15.52 35.73 -6.83
N VAL A 70 14.23 36.04 -6.77
CA VAL A 70 13.75 37.39 -6.41
C VAL A 70 14.12 37.75 -4.97
N ALA A 71 14.09 36.78 -4.06
CA ALA A 71 14.41 36.98 -2.66
C ALA A 71 15.85 37.40 -2.36
N PHE A 72 16.80 36.90 -3.14
CA PHE A 72 18.24 37.11 -2.92
C PHE A 72 18.86 38.04 -3.98
N GLY A 73 18.05 38.58 -4.90
CA GLY A 73 18.51 39.43 -5.99
C GLY A 73 18.93 40.84 -5.55
N SER A 74 18.61 41.29 -4.33
CA SER A 74 19.03 42.59 -3.81
C SER A 74 19.32 42.60 -2.31
N PRO A 75 20.24 43.46 -1.81
CA PRO A 75 20.55 43.57 -0.38
C PRO A 75 19.40 44.12 0.47
N SER A 76 18.46 44.83 -0.15
CA SER A 76 17.25 45.38 0.46
C SER A 76 16.08 44.38 0.50
N ALA A 77 16.29 43.13 0.06
CA ALA A 77 15.24 42.15 -0.06
C ALA A 77 14.75 41.64 1.31
N THR A 78 13.43 41.47 1.41
CA THR A 78 12.74 41.09 2.65
C THR A 78 12.94 39.60 2.96
N ALA A 79 12.94 39.20 4.24
CA ALA A 79 13.08 37.78 4.67
C ALA A 79 11.87 36.87 4.35
N LEU A 80 10.76 37.44 3.86
CA LEU A 80 9.52 36.74 3.49
C LEU A 80 9.72 35.51 2.57
N PRO A 81 10.59 35.54 1.55
CA PRO A 81 10.75 34.41 0.65
C PRO A 81 11.43 33.19 1.27
N LEU A 82 12.24 33.35 2.33
CA LEU A 82 12.82 32.23 3.07
C LEU A 82 11.74 31.39 3.75
N VAL A 83 10.72 32.04 4.32
CA VAL A 83 9.54 31.37 4.88
C VAL A 83 8.76 30.65 3.78
N LEU A 84 8.66 31.28 2.60
CA LEU A 84 8.00 30.71 1.43
C LEU A 84 8.71 29.44 0.93
N VAL A 85 10.04 29.45 0.89
CA VAL A 85 10.84 28.25 0.54
C VAL A 85 10.71 27.16 1.59
N GLY A 86 10.74 27.48 2.89
CA GLY A 86 10.49 26.51 3.96
C GLY A 86 9.11 25.85 3.84
N LEU A 87 8.08 26.64 3.52
CA LEU A 87 6.72 26.13 3.25
C LEU A 87 6.70 25.20 2.02
N LEU A 88 7.39 25.57 0.94
CA LEU A 88 7.48 24.78 -0.28
C LEU A 88 8.20 23.44 -0.07
N VAL A 89 9.29 23.43 0.68
CA VAL A 89 9.98 22.19 1.09
C VAL A 89 9.05 21.31 1.93
N ALA A 90 8.31 21.89 2.88
CA ALA A 90 7.36 21.14 3.71
C ALA A 90 6.22 20.52 2.88
N VAL A 91 5.69 21.25 1.90
CA VAL A 91 4.66 20.74 0.96
C VAL A 91 5.21 19.58 0.13
N PHE A 92 6.45 19.68 -0.35
CA PHE A 92 7.13 18.62 -1.06
C PHE A 92 7.29 17.35 -0.21
N LEU A 93 7.76 17.49 1.02
CA LEU A 93 7.91 16.37 1.96
C LEU A 93 6.57 15.71 2.29
N LEU A 94 5.49 16.49 2.39
CA LEU A 94 4.14 15.97 2.61
C LEU A 94 3.63 15.17 1.40
N GLN A 95 3.91 15.66 0.18
CA GLN A 95 3.62 14.95 -1.07
C GLN A 95 4.36 13.61 -1.12
N ASP A 96 5.65 13.61 -0.78
CA ASP A 96 6.48 12.40 -0.73
C ASP A 96 6.02 11.42 0.35
N ALA A 97 5.64 11.89 1.54
CA ALA A 97 5.13 11.04 2.61
C ALA A 97 3.84 10.28 2.20
N ARG A 98 2.95 10.94 1.45
CA ARG A 98 1.75 10.29 0.87
C ARG A 98 2.12 9.20 -0.12
N ARG A 99 3.14 9.44 -0.94
CA ARG A 99 3.67 8.47 -1.91
C ARG A 99 4.22 7.23 -1.20
N TYR A 100 5.01 7.42 -0.14
CA TYR A 100 5.54 6.29 0.63
C TYR A 100 4.43 5.41 1.23
N ARG A 101 3.34 6.02 1.72
CA ARG A 101 2.18 5.25 2.21
C ARG A 101 1.48 4.46 1.12
N CYS A 102 1.19 5.08 -0.02
CA CYS A 102 0.52 4.40 -1.14
C CYS A 102 1.39 3.29 -1.75
N PHE A 103 2.69 3.55 -1.87
CA PHE A 103 3.69 2.58 -2.34
C PHE A 103 3.78 1.37 -1.40
N ASN A 104 3.81 1.59 -0.07
CA ASN A 104 3.85 0.49 0.90
C ASN A 104 2.61 -0.42 0.80
N VAL A 105 1.42 0.16 0.62
CA VAL A 105 0.18 -0.61 0.43
C VAL A 105 0.17 -1.36 -0.89
N TRP A 106 0.62 -0.72 -1.98
CA TRP A 106 0.70 -1.36 -3.29
C TRP A 106 1.68 -2.53 -3.28
N ARG A 107 2.86 -2.34 -2.66
CA ARG A 107 3.87 -3.40 -2.52
C ARG A 107 3.33 -4.58 -1.72
N ALA A 108 2.58 -4.34 -0.65
CA ALA A 108 1.92 -5.41 0.11
C ALA A 108 0.89 -6.18 -0.74
N ARG A 109 0.08 -5.48 -1.54
CA ARG A 109 -0.89 -6.11 -2.46
C ARG A 109 -0.23 -6.92 -3.57
N ALA A 110 0.86 -6.41 -4.15
CA ALA A 110 1.64 -7.13 -5.17
C ALA A 110 2.23 -8.42 -4.58
N ARG A 111 2.73 -8.37 -3.34
CA ARG A 111 3.29 -9.54 -2.64
C ARG A 111 2.26 -10.62 -2.36
N LEU A 112 1.02 -10.24 -2.06
CA LEU A 112 -0.11 -11.16 -1.94
C LEU A 112 -0.42 -11.81 -3.29
N MET A 113 -0.51 -11.05 -4.38
CA MET A 113 -0.72 -11.62 -5.73
C MET A 113 0.42 -12.56 -6.14
N GLU A 114 1.67 -12.22 -5.84
CA GLU A 114 2.83 -13.05 -6.14
C GLU A 114 2.79 -14.37 -5.37
N THR A 115 2.56 -14.31 -4.05
CA THR A 115 2.59 -15.49 -3.17
C THR A 115 1.37 -16.39 -3.33
N ASP A 116 0.19 -15.80 -3.55
CA ASP A 116 -1.08 -16.54 -3.54
C ASP A 116 -1.56 -16.95 -4.94
N PHE A 117 -1.13 -16.25 -6.00
CA PHE A 117 -1.58 -16.52 -7.37
C PHE A 117 -0.44 -17.02 -8.28
N TYR A 118 0.65 -16.25 -8.42
CA TYR A 118 1.73 -16.61 -9.35
C TYR A 118 2.56 -17.82 -8.86
N VAL A 119 2.85 -17.88 -7.56
CA VAL A 119 3.65 -18.96 -6.97
C VAL A 119 2.98 -20.34 -7.13
N PRO A 120 1.68 -20.53 -6.83
CA PRO A 120 1.00 -21.81 -7.07
C PRO A 120 0.91 -22.16 -8.57
N MET A 121 0.70 -21.15 -9.43
CA MET A 121 0.63 -21.34 -10.88
C MET A 121 1.96 -21.84 -11.47
N LEU A 122 3.10 -21.31 -11.02
CA LEU A 122 4.44 -21.69 -11.48
C LEU A 122 4.95 -23.00 -10.87
N ARG A 123 4.53 -23.33 -9.63
CA ARG A 123 4.98 -24.55 -8.93
C ARG A 123 4.19 -25.81 -9.31
N GLY A 124 3.04 -25.67 -9.96
CA GLY A 124 2.15 -26.79 -10.28
C GLY A 124 1.49 -27.40 -9.03
N PRO A 125 0.56 -28.36 -9.20
CA PRO A 125 -0.16 -28.99 -8.09
C PRO A 125 0.83 -29.77 -7.20
N GLY A 126 1.11 -29.27 -5.99
CA GLY A 126 1.99 -29.94 -5.02
C GLY A 126 3.13 -29.10 -4.41
N GLY A 127 3.34 -27.86 -4.86
CA GLY A 127 4.30 -26.94 -4.24
C GLY A 127 3.85 -26.48 -2.85
N ARG A 128 4.32 -27.13 -1.77
CA ARG A 128 3.94 -26.81 -0.38
C ARG A 128 4.14 -25.31 -0.06
N ARG A 129 3.18 -24.73 0.66
CA ARG A 129 3.19 -23.36 1.21
C ARG A 129 3.99 -23.26 2.52
N ASP A 130 4.78 -24.27 2.85
CA ASP A 130 5.48 -24.43 4.13
C ASP A 130 6.64 -23.43 4.31
N TRP A 131 7.18 -22.88 3.22
CA TRP A 131 8.31 -21.95 3.28
C TRP A 131 8.00 -20.63 4.01
N CYS A 132 6.81 -20.03 3.79
CA CYS A 132 6.41 -18.80 4.51
C CYS A 132 6.08 -19.06 5.97
N CYS A 133 5.46 -20.20 6.29
CA CYS A 133 5.18 -20.60 7.67
C CYS A 133 6.47 -20.90 8.44
N HIS A 134 7.49 -21.44 7.78
CA HIS A 134 8.82 -21.67 8.37
C HIS A 134 9.58 -20.36 8.62
N VAL A 135 9.53 -19.40 7.70
CA VAL A 135 10.19 -18.08 7.86
C VAL A 135 9.51 -17.24 8.93
N ASN A 136 8.18 -17.17 8.98
CA ASN A 136 7.45 -16.39 9.98
C ASN A 136 7.65 -16.94 11.41
N ARG A 137 7.81 -18.26 11.56
CA ARG A 137 8.07 -18.90 12.87
C ARG A 137 9.47 -18.62 13.43
N ARG A 138 10.48 -18.35 12.57
CA ARG A 138 11.82 -17.94 13.05
C ARG A 138 11.87 -16.49 13.54
N VAL A 139 11.05 -15.61 12.98
CA VAL A 139 11.02 -14.19 13.37
C VAL A 139 10.19 -13.97 14.64
N GLY A 140 9.13 -14.76 14.87
CA GLY A 140 8.28 -14.66 16.07
C GLY A 140 8.77 -15.42 17.30
N GLY A 141 9.84 -16.22 17.21
CA GLY A 141 10.30 -17.12 18.29
C GLY A 141 11.46 -16.61 19.16
N GLN A 142 12.10 -15.49 18.80
CA GLN A 142 13.30 -14.99 19.47
C GLN A 142 12.99 -13.89 20.51
N GLY A 143 12.06 -14.16 21.44
CA GLY A 143 11.62 -13.13 22.40
C GLY A 143 10.94 -13.64 23.68
N ARG A 144 11.11 -14.91 24.03
CA ARG A 144 10.73 -15.47 25.34
C ARG A 144 11.76 -16.50 25.78
N ARG A 145 12.85 -16.03 26.40
CA ARG A 145 13.59 -16.75 27.43
C ARG A 145 13.96 -15.75 28.50
#